data_AF-A0A0Q9K7L2-F1
#
_entry.id   AF-A0A0Q9K7L2-F1
#
_cell.length_a   1.000
_cell.length_b   1.000
_cell.length_c   1.000
_cell.angle_alpha   90.00
_cell.angle_beta   90.00
_cell.angle_gamma   90.00
#
_symmetry.space_group_name_H-M   'P 1'
#
loop_
_entity.id
_entity.type
_entity.pdbx_description
1 polymer ?
#
loop_
_entity_poly.entity_id
_entity_poly.type
_entity_poly.pdbx_seq_one_letter_code
_entity_poly.pdbx_strand_id
1 'polypeptide(L)'
;MIPDDIATELGRAVRRWQQLPLDRAADALPGVLALCADLAGEPLPDLGPGVAMDQLRVVVFDICRGEGSPPHLAQRLAELRLTWT
;
A
#
# COMPACT_ATOMS: atom_id res chain seq x y z
N MET A 1 11.52 -10.09 -8.00
CA MET A 1 10.28 -10.02 -8.80
C MET A 1 9.13 -10.05 -7.80
N ILE A 2 8.10 -9.23 -7.97
CA ILE A 2 6.96 -9.24 -7.04
C ILE A 2 6.11 -10.49 -7.33
N PRO A 3 5.73 -11.30 -6.33
CA PRO A 3 4.80 -12.43 -6.51
C PRO A 3 3.44 -12.00 -7.09
N ASP A 4 2.81 -12.86 -7.89
CA ASP A 4 1.63 -12.51 -8.69
C ASP A 4 0.40 -12.10 -7.86
N ASP A 5 0.19 -12.72 -6.70
CA ASP A 5 -0.90 -12.41 -5.78
C ASP A 5 -0.72 -11.01 -5.17
N ILE A 6 0.50 -10.67 -4.75
CA ILE A 6 0.88 -9.35 -4.25
C ILE A 6 0.74 -8.31 -5.37
N ALA A 7 1.25 -8.58 -6.56
CA ALA A 7 1.12 -7.69 -7.71
C ALA A 7 -0.35 -7.44 -8.07
N THR A 8 -1.20 -8.47 -7.96
CA THR A 8 -2.64 -8.38 -8.21
C THR A 8 -3.34 -7.47 -7.19
N GLU A 9 -3.14 -7.70 -5.89
CA GLU A 9 -3.78 -6.89 -4.85
C GLU A 9 -3.22 -5.47 -4.80
N LEU A 10 -1.92 -5.28 -5.02
CA LEU A 10 -1.33 -3.94 -5.18
C LEU A 10 -1.97 -3.21 -6.36
N GLY A 11 -2.12 -3.86 -7.51
CA GLY A 11 -2.80 -3.28 -8.67
C GLY A 11 -4.27 -2.91 -8.39
N ARG A 12 -4.99 -3.73 -7.62
CA ARG A 12 -6.37 -3.43 -7.18
C ARG A 12 -6.42 -2.25 -6.23
N ALA A 13 -5.49 -2.17 -5.28
CA ALA A 13 -5.35 -1.05 -4.36
C ALA A 13 -5.12 0.26 -5.12
N VAL A 14 -4.14 0.31 -6.02
CA VAL A 14 -3.87 1.54 -6.78
C VAL A 14 -5.09 1.95 -7.63
N ARG A 15 -5.70 1.02 -8.36
CA ARG A 15 -6.88 1.34 -9.17
C ARG A 15 -8.04 1.89 -8.32
N ARG A 16 -8.30 1.30 -7.16
CA ARG A 16 -9.36 1.77 -6.25
C ARG A 16 -9.03 3.15 -5.69
N TRP A 17 -7.79 3.40 -5.29
CA TRP A 17 -7.33 4.68 -4.75
C TRP A 17 -7.50 5.81 -5.76
N GLN A 18 -7.14 5.58 -7.02
CA GLN A 18 -7.30 6.54 -8.11
C GLN A 18 -8.77 6.92 -8.39
N GLN A 19 -9.72 6.11 -7.91
CA GLN A 19 -11.16 6.34 -8.04
C GLN A 19 -11.77 6.97 -6.77
N LEU A 20 -10.99 7.16 -5.70
CA LEU A 20 -11.49 7.80 -4.48
C LEU A 20 -11.60 9.32 -4.68
N PRO A 21 -12.69 9.94 -4.22
CA PRO A 21 -12.71 11.36 -3.94
C PRO A 21 -11.54 11.76 -3.04
N LEU A 22 -10.99 12.97 -3.25
CA LEU A 22 -9.77 13.41 -2.56
C LEU A 22 -9.93 13.46 -1.03
N ASP A 23 -11.10 13.85 -0.54
CA ASP A 23 -11.46 13.83 0.88
C ASP A 23 -11.40 12.40 1.46
N ARG A 24 -11.98 11.43 0.76
CA ARG A 24 -11.93 10.01 1.16
C ARG A 24 -10.52 9.44 1.11
N ALA A 25 -9.72 9.85 0.13
CA ALA A 25 -8.31 9.47 0.07
C ALA A 25 -7.51 10.08 1.23
N ALA A 26 -7.79 11.32 1.62
CA ALA A 26 -7.18 11.95 2.79
C ALA A 26 -7.55 11.22 4.10
N ASP A 27 -8.82 10.84 4.26
CA ASP A 27 -9.27 10.08 5.44
C ASP A 27 -8.62 8.68 5.52
N ALA A 28 -8.38 8.04 4.38
CA ALA A 28 -7.76 6.71 4.29
C ALA A 28 -6.23 6.71 4.38
N LEU A 29 -5.59 7.87 4.14
CA LEU A 29 -4.14 8.02 4.06
C LEU A 29 -3.37 7.50 5.29
N PRO A 30 -3.82 7.76 6.54
CA PRO A 30 -3.14 7.23 7.72
C PRO A 30 -3.00 5.70 7.71
N GLY A 31 -3.99 4.97 7.20
CA GLY A 31 -3.94 3.51 7.08
C GLY A 31 -2.91 3.03 6.06
N VAL A 32 -2.75 3.76 4.94
CA VAL A 32 -1.72 3.49 3.94
C VAL A 32 -0.34 3.73 4.54
N LEU A 33 -0.13 4.88 5.18
CA LEU A 33 1.16 5.22 5.80
C LEU A 33 1.53 4.23 6.91
N ALA A 34 0.55 3.78 7.70
CA ALA A 34 0.77 2.77 8.73
C ALA A 34 1.23 1.43 8.15
N LEU A 35 0.60 0.96 7.05
CA LEU A 35 1.06 -0.25 6.37
C LEU A 35 2.47 -0.05 5.81
N CYS A 36 2.74 1.07 5.15
CA CYS A 36 4.06 1.32 4.57
C CYS A 36 5.15 1.40 5.65
N ALA A 37 4.87 2.01 6.81
CA ALA A 37 5.82 2.10 7.92
C ALA A 37 6.11 0.73 8.55
N ASP A 38 5.07 -0.11 8.73
CA ASP A 38 5.25 -1.48 9.21
C ASP A 38 6.10 -2.31 8.25
N LEU A 39 5.87 -2.18 6.94
CA LEU A 39 6.64 -2.85 5.92
C LEU A 39 8.09 -2.32 5.85
N ALA A 40 8.29 -1.01 5.86
CA ALA A 40 9.62 -0.41 5.79
C ALA A 40 10.44 -0.60 7.08
N GLY A 41 9.79 -0.90 8.20
CA GLY A 41 10.43 -0.96 9.53
C GLY A 41 10.75 0.43 10.11
N GLU A 42 10.29 1.51 9.47
CA GLU A 42 10.51 2.88 9.88
C GLU A 42 9.36 3.81 9.44
N PRO A 43 9.11 4.92 10.15
CA PRO A 43 8.12 5.90 9.72
C PRO A 43 8.48 6.50 8.36
N LEU A 44 7.50 6.61 7.47
CA LEU A 44 7.65 7.27 6.18
C LEU A 44 7.12 8.70 6.21
N PRO A 45 7.68 9.61 5.40
CA PRO A 45 7.15 10.95 5.27
C PRO A 45 5.74 10.91 4.66
N ASP A 46 4.83 11.69 5.23
CA ASP A 46 3.53 11.96 4.62
C ASP A 46 3.72 12.94 3.45
N LEU A 47 3.58 12.42 2.22
CA LEU A 47 3.65 13.18 0.97
C LEU A 47 2.25 13.50 0.40
N GLY A 48 1.21 13.22 1.18
CA GLY A 48 -0.18 13.41 0.80
C GLY A 48 -0.76 12.27 -0.07
N PRO A 49 -2.08 12.30 -0.28
CA PRO A 49 -2.81 11.21 -0.94
C PRO A 49 -2.47 11.05 -2.42
N GLY A 50 -1.89 12.08 -3.07
CA GLY A 50 -1.47 12.01 -4.47
C GLY A 50 -0.28 11.10 -4.72
N VAL A 51 0.57 10.87 -3.72
CA VAL A 51 1.84 10.11 -3.84
C VAL A 51 1.81 8.79 -3.06
N ALA A 52 0.81 8.60 -2.18
CA ALA A 52 0.70 7.44 -1.29
C ALA A 52 0.81 6.08 -2.01
N MET A 53 0.20 5.94 -3.20
CA MET A 53 0.26 4.70 -3.98
C MET A 53 1.63 4.45 -4.61
N ASP A 54 2.38 5.49 -4.93
CA ASP A 54 3.75 5.34 -5.43
C ASP A 54 4.71 4.97 -4.30
N GLN A 55 4.52 5.55 -3.10
CA GLN A 55 5.24 5.12 -1.90
C GLN A 55 4.96 3.64 -1.59
N LEU A 56 3.69 3.22 -1.59
CA LEU A 56 3.33 1.82 -1.35
C LEU A 56 3.96 0.86 -2.37
N ARG A 57 4.02 1.25 -3.65
CA ARG A 57 4.68 0.45 -4.71
C ARG A 57 6.17 0.26 -4.44
N VAL A 58 6.87 1.32 -4.06
CA VAL A 58 8.31 1.27 -3.75
C VAL A 58 8.54 0.34 -2.56
N VAL A 59 7.80 0.54 -1.47
CA VAL A 59 7.93 -0.27 -0.25
C VAL A 59 7.65 -1.75 -0.53
N VAL A 60 6.57 -2.07 -1.24
CA VAL A 60 6.25 -3.45 -1.62
C VAL A 60 7.34 -4.05 -2.52
N PHE A 61 7.88 -3.27 -3.46
CA PHE A 61 8.96 -3.72 -4.32
C PHE A 61 10.23 -4.04 -3.52
N ASP A 62 10.66 -3.14 -2.63
CA ASP A 62 11.88 -3.31 -1.82
C ASP A 62 11.77 -4.54 -0.93
N ILE A 63 10.63 -4.69 -0.26
CA ILE A 63 10.31 -5.83 0.59
C ILE A 63 10.31 -7.16 -0.19
N CYS A 64 9.71 -7.19 -1.38
CA CYS A 64 9.71 -8.41 -2.22
C CYS A 64 11.10 -8.74 -2.79
N ARG A 65 12.06 -7.79 -2.77
CA ARG A 65 13.45 -8.01 -3.17
C ARG A 65 14.38 -8.36 -2.01
N GLY A 66 14.00 -8.02 -0.78
CA GLY A 66 14.73 -8.37 0.43
C GLY A 66 14.66 -9.85 0.79
N GLU A 67 15.18 -10.19 1.97
CA GLU A 67 15.14 -11.55 2.49
C GLU A 67 13.73 -11.90 3.01
N GLY A 68 12.95 -12.56 2.15
CA GLY A 68 11.63 -13.09 2.48
C GLY A 68 10.49 -12.09 2.27
N SER A 69 9.46 -12.51 1.53
CA SER A 69 8.21 -11.75 1.43
C SER A 69 7.48 -11.79 2.78
N PRO A 70 6.90 -10.67 3.25
CA PRO A 70 6.12 -10.65 4.48
C PRO A 70 4.97 -11.63 4.35
N PRO A 71 4.68 -12.38 5.42
CA PRO A 71 3.56 -13.31 5.40
C PRO A 71 2.27 -12.54 5.13
N HIS A 72 1.42 -13.11 4.27
CA HIS A 72 0.08 -12.59 3.99
C HIS A 72 0.03 -11.17 3.39
N LEU A 73 1.11 -10.66 2.75
CA LEU A 73 1.12 -9.31 2.19
C LEU A 73 -0.04 -9.03 1.22
N ALA A 74 -0.39 -9.98 0.35
CA ALA A 74 -1.55 -9.85 -0.54
C ALA A 74 -2.87 -9.65 0.24
N GLN A 75 -3.07 -10.42 1.33
CA GLN A 75 -4.25 -10.27 2.20
C GLN A 75 -4.26 -8.90 2.89
N ARG A 76 -3.13 -8.42 3.41
CA ARG A 76 -3.02 -7.11 4.07
C ARG A 76 -3.36 -5.96 3.12
N LEU A 77 -2.92 -6.04 1.86
CA LEU A 77 -3.28 -5.08 0.81
C LEU A 77 -4.78 -5.11 0.51
N ALA A 78 -5.38 -6.29 0.46
CA ALA A 78 -6.82 -6.46 0.25
C ALA A 78 -7.62 -5.87 1.41
N GLU A 79 -7.23 -6.17 2.66
CA GLU A 79 -7.86 -5.64 3.88
C GLU A 79 -7.77 -4.12 3.93
N LEU A 80 -6.60 -3.55 3.68
CA LEU A 80 -6.42 -2.10 3.59
C LEU A 80 -7.38 -1.49 2.56
N ARG A 81 -7.42 -2.04 1.35
CA ARG A 81 -8.31 -1.57 0.28
C ARG A 81 -9.80 -1.62 0.66
N LEU A 82 -10.22 -2.61 1.45
CA LEU A 82 -11.60 -2.75 1.90
C LEU A 82 -12.02 -1.68 2.92
N THR A 83 -11.08 -1.00 3.58
CA THR A 83 -11.38 0.12 4.48
C THR A 83 -11.78 1.41 3.75
N TRP A 84 -11.54 1.50 2.44
CA TRP A 84 -11.78 2.71 1.66
C TRP A 84 -13.22 2.80 1.12
N THR A 85 -14.21 2.55 1.97
CA THR A 85 -15.64 2.63 1.60
C THR A 85 -16.05 4.03 1.17
#